data_AF-A0A965Y9K1-F1
#
_entry.id   AF-A0A965Y9K1-F1
#
_cell.length_a   1.000
_cell.length_b   1.000
_cell.length_c   1.000
_cell.angle_alpha   90.00
_cell.angle_beta   90.00
_cell.angle_gamma   90.00
#
_symmetry.space_group_name_H-M   'P 1'
#
loop_
_entity.id
_entity.type
_entity.pdbx_description
1 polymer ?
#
loop_
_entity_poly.entity_id
_entity_poly.type
_entity_poly.pdbx_seq_one_letter_code
_entity_poly.pdbx_strand_id
1 'polypeptide(L)' 'MIQDVLIKKIIRNNTSKHKIAEVNKYGDPFFKEIRQTDFLELEKNEIKAFLWHRKTWVQVFLISGEMQLVLHDTRPESLT' A
#
# COMPACT_ATOMS: atom_id res chain seq x y z
N MET A 1 5.00 -14.26 7.38
CA MET A 1 5.07 -13.01 6.58
C MET A 1 5.14 -13.45 5.13
N ILE A 2 4.27 -12.96 4.25
CA ILE A 2 4.24 -13.39 2.84
C ILE A 2 5.51 -12.90 2.14
N GLN A 3 6.18 -13.79 1.40
CA GLN A 3 7.39 -13.45 0.66
C GLN A 3 7.12 -12.30 -0.35
N ASP A 4 8.03 -11.34 -0.44
CA ASP A 4 7.96 -10.15 -1.32
C ASP A 4 6.90 -9.09 -0.95
N VAL A 5 6.19 -9.24 0.16
CA VAL A 5 5.37 -8.17 0.73
C VAL A 5 6.25 -7.23 1.56
N LEU A 6 6.27 -5.96 1.18
CA LEU A 6 7.07 -4.93 1.85
C LEU A 6 6.15 -3.94 2.58
N ILE A 7 6.54 -3.56 3.80
CA ILE A 7 5.86 -2.53 4.58
C ILE A 7 6.80 -1.34 4.77
N LYS A 8 6.44 -0.19 4.19
CA LYS A 8 7.20 1.05 4.34
C LYS A 8 6.66 1.82 5.54
N LYS A 9 7.53 2.11 6.52
CA LYS A 9 7.22 3.08 7.57
C LYS A 9 7.34 4.49 7.00
N ILE A 10 6.22 5.20 6.90
CA ILE A 10 6.19 6.58 6.43
C ILE A 10 6.62 7.54 7.54
N ILE A 11 7.63 8.36 7.27
CA ILE A 11 8.11 9.39 8.18
C ILE A 11 7.42 10.71 7.81
N ARG A 12 6.66 11.27 8.76
CA ARG A 12 5.97 12.54 8.58
C ARG A 12 6.77 13.65 9.25
N ASN A 13 7.23 14.60 8.44
CA ASN A 13 7.85 15.83 8.91
C ASN A 13 6.77 16.87 9.10
N ASN A 14 6.63 17.37 10.34
CA ASN A 14 5.62 18.34 10.70
C ASN A 14 6.29 19.68 10.98
N THR A 15 5.74 20.76 10.42
CA THR A 15 6.01 22.12 10.85
C THR A 15 4.76 22.72 11.47
N SER A 16 4.84 23.94 11.98
CA SER A 16 3.68 24.66 12.52
C SER A 16 2.60 24.95 11.47
N LYS A 17 2.93 24.88 10.16
CA LYS A 17 2.04 25.27 9.06
C LYS A 17 1.67 24.13 8.13
N HIS A 18 2.48 23.08 8.04
CA HIS A 18 2.26 21.98 7.10
C HIS A 18 2.80 20.66 7.62
N LYS A 19 2.33 19.58 7.02
CA LYS A 19 2.83 18.23 7.21
C LYS A 19 3.22 17.69 5.85
N ILE A 20 4.38 17.07 5.76
CA ILE A 20 4.89 16.46 4.54
C ILE A 20 5.47 15.09 4.85
N ALA A 21 5.28 14.15 3.92
CA ALA A 21 5.85 12.82 3.99
C ALA A 21 6.23 12.36 2.59
N GLU A 22 7.35 11.64 2.47
CA GLU A 22 7.80 11.04 1.22
C GLU A 22 7.22 9.62 1.11
N VAL A 23 6.19 9.45 0.28
CA VAL A 23 5.50 8.15 0.11
C VAL A 23 6.25 7.27 -0.88
N ASN A 24 6.64 7.82 -2.03
CA ASN A 24 7.38 7.13 -3.08
C ASN A 24 8.61 7.94 -3.48
N LYS A 25 9.77 7.28 -3.55
CA LYS A 25 11.04 7.90 -3.93
C LYS A 25 11.80 7.01 -4.90
N TYR A 26 12.20 7.55 -6.04
CA TYR A 26 13.08 6.83 -6.95
C TYR A 26 14.37 6.39 -6.25
N GLY A 27 14.78 5.14 -6.49
CA GLY A 27 15.95 4.53 -5.86
C GLY A 27 15.70 3.94 -4.46
N ASP A 28 14.50 4.09 -3.89
CA ASP A 28 14.12 3.34 -2.68
C ASP A 28 13.68 1.90 -3.03
N PRO A 29 13.78 0.92 -2.11
CA PRO A 29 13.44 -0.47 -2.38
C PRO A 29 11.92 -0.72 -2.51
N PHE A 30 11.09 0.26 -2.12
CA PHE A 30 9.63 0.18 -2.20
C PHE A 30 9.11 0.71 -3.55
N PHE A 31 9.93 1.46 -4.29
CA PHE A 31 9.58 2.11 -5.54
C PHE A 31 9.35 1.09 -6.64
N LYS A 32 8.22 1.24 -7.31
CA LYS A 32 7.87 0.57 -8.56
C LYS A 32 7.34 1.61 -9.54
N GLU A 33 7.45 1.33 -10.83
CA GLU A 33 6.83 2.15 -11.88
C GLU A 33 5.30 2.19 -11.66
N ILE A 34 4.75 3.39 -11.47
CA ILE A 34 3.31 3.59 -11.27
C ILE A 34 2.69 3.88 -12.64
N ARG A 35 1.82 2.98 -13.10
CA ARG A 35 1.09 3.12 -14.37
C ARG A 35 -0.33 3.65 -14.21
N GLN A 36 -0.89 3.51 -13.01
CA GLN A 36 -2.23 3.95 -12.65
C GLN A 36 -2.27 4.26 -11.16
N THR A 37 -3.09 5.24 -10.79
CA THR A 37 -3.40 5.59 -9.40
C THR A 37 -4.91 5.62 -9.25
N ASP A 38 -5.41 4.99 -8.20
CA ASP A 38 -6.82 5.02 -7.84
C ASP A 38 -6.99 5.71 -6.47
N PHE A 39 -8.11 6.42 -6.31
CA PHE A 39 -8.54 6.97 -5.03
C PHE A 39 -9.86 6.31 -4.63
N LEU A 40 -9.97 5.95 -3.35
CA LEU A 40 -11.14 5.28 -2.81
C LEU A 40 -11.42 5.80 -1.40
N GLU A 41 -12.66 6.17 -1.17
CA GLU A 41 -13.24 6.37 0.15
C GLU A 41 -14.16 5.18 0.46
N LEU A 42 -14.12 4.70 1.70
CA LEU A 42 -14.94 3.60 2.17
C LEU A 42 -15.65 4.04 3.45
N GLU A 43 -16.90 3.61 3.59
CA GLU A 43 -17.65 3.81 4.82
C GLU A 43 -17.21 2.82 5.91
N LYS A 44 -17.52 3.15 7.16
CA LYS A 44 -17.17 2.29 8.30
C LYS A 44 -17.80 0.90 8.13
N ASN A 45 -16.99 -0.14 8.33
CA ASN A 45 -17.33 -1.56 8.18
C ASN A 45 -17.53 -2.05 6.73
N GLU A 46 -17.27 -1.21 5.72
CA GLU A 46 -17.22 -1.70 4.35
C GLU A 46 -15.97 -2.55 4.11
N ILE A 47 -16.16 -3.65 3.37
CA ILE A 47 -15.09 -4.57 3.01
C ILE A 47 -14.95 -4.56 1.49
N LYS A 48 -13.77 -4.17 1.00
CA LYS A 48 -13.40 -4.36 -0.39
C LYS A 48 -12.47 -5.58 -0.50
N ALA A 49 -13.03 -6.69 -0.97
CA ALA A 49 -12.30 -7.96 -1.06
C ALA A 49 -11.74 -8.22 -2.47
N PHE A 50 -10.75 -9.11 -2.54
CA PHE A 50 -10.22 -9.69 -3.77
C PHE A 50 -9.68 -8.70 -4.81
N LEU A 51 -8.99 -7.64 -4.38
CA LEU A 51 -8.16 -6.83 -5.30
C LEU A 51 -6.93 -7.63 -5.72
N TRP A 52 -7.07 -8.40 -6.78
CA TRP A 52 -5.96 -9.05 -7.45
C TRP A 52 -6.06 -8.81 -8.95
N HIS A 53 -4.98 -8.29 -9.52
CA HIS A 53 -4.82 -8.13 -10.96
C HIS A 53 -3.59 -8.92 -11.39
N ARG A 54 -3.74 -9.72 -12.45
CA ARG A 54 -2.68 -10.60 -12.94
C ARG A 54 -1.46 -9.77 -13.35
N LYS A 55 -0.30 -10.10 -12.76
CA LYS A 55 1.01 -9.46 -13.04
C LYS A 55 1.07 -7.96 -12.69
N THR A 56 0.28 -7.50 -11.72
CA THR A 56 0.30 -6.11 -11.26
C THR A 56 0.86 -6.03 -9.85
N TRP A 57 1.66 -5.00 -9.58
CA TRP A 57 2.05 -4.61 -8.23
C TRP A 57 1.09 -3.54 -7.74
N VAL A 58 0.68 -3.61 -6.48
CA VAL A 58 -0.19 -2.61 -5.86
C VAL A 58 0.53 -2.03 -4.66
N GLN A 59 0.63 -0.71 -4.62
CA GLN A 59 1.04 0.03 -3.43
C GLN A 59 -0.22 0.63 -2.80
N VAL A 60 -0.43 0.34 -1.51
CA VAL A 60 -1.58 0.86 -0.76
C VAL A 60 -1.06 1.85 0.29
N PHE A 61 -1.58 3.07 0.25
CA PHE A 61 -1.29 4.12 1.22
C PHE A 61 -2.60 4.69 1.76
N LEU A 62 -2.75 4.66 3.08
CA LEU A 62 -3.91 5.23 3.76
C LEU A 62 -3.68 6.72 4.02
N ILE A 63 -4.54 7.56 3.44
CA ILE A 63 -4.44 9.03 3.57
C ILE A 63 -5.05 9.51 4.90
N SER A 64 -6.15 8.88 5.33
CA SER A 64 -6.90 9.26 6.54
C SER A 64 -7.62 8.06 7.15
N GLY A 65 -7.93 8.14 8.45
CA GLY A 65 -8.65 7.10 9.18
C GLY A 65 -7.78 5.89 9.52
N GLU A 66 -8.43 4.74 9.64
CA GLU A 66 -7.82 3.45 9.95
C GLU A 66 -8.39 2.38 9.02
N MET A 67 -7.56 1.43 8.62
CA MET A 67 -7.95 0.33 7.75
C MET A 67 -7.17 -0.93 8.13
N GLN A 68 -7.83 -2.08 8.10
CA GLN A 68 -7.17 -3.37 8.17
C GLN A 68 -6.94 -3.90 6.74
N LEU A 69 -5.67 -4.07 6.37
CA LEU A 69 -5.30 -4.72 5.13
C LEU A 69 -4.99 -6.20 5.40
N VAL A 70 -5.70 -7.08 4.70
CA VAL A 70 -5.47 -8.53 4.76
C VAL A 70 -4.95 -8.98 3.41
N LEU A 71 -3.85 -9.74 3.42
CA LEU A 71 -3.21 -10.28 2.23
C LEU A 71 -3.17 -11.81 2.31
N HIS A 72 -3.33 -12.46 1.16
CA HIS A 72 -3.23 -13.90 1.02
C HIS A 72 -2.37 -14.22 -0.20
N ASP A 73 -1.42 -15.15 -0.03
CA ASP A 73 -0.56 -15.60 -1.13
C ASP A 73 -1.26 -16.68 -1.93
N THR A 74 -1.43 -16.46 -3.23
CA THR A 74 -2.09 -17.39 -4.15
C THR A 74 -1.10 -18.10 -5.07
N ARG A 75 0.21 -17.94 -4.86
CA ARG A 75 1.25 -18.60 -5.67
C ARG A 75 1.35 -20.08 -5.29
N PRO A 76 1.18 -21.02 -6.23
CA PRO A 76 1.18 -22.45 -5.92
C PRO A 76 2.53 -22.96 -5.39
N GLU A 77 3.63 -22.31 -5.79
CA GLU A 77 4.99 -22.62 -5.36
C GLU A 77 5.43 -21.88 -4.09
N SER A 78 4.57 -21.02 -3.52
CA SER A 78 4.94 -20.26 -2.32
C SER A 78 4.98 -21.15 -1.08
N LEU A 79 5.94 -20.84 -0.21
CA LEU A 79 6.10 -21.48 1.09
C LEU A 79 5.35 -20.73 2.21
N THR A 80 4.67 -19.63 1.89
CA THR A 80 4.00 -18.73 2.84
C THR A 80 2.53 -18.55 2.53
#